data_AF-A0A834CN83-F1
#
_entry.id   AF-A0A834CN83-F1
#
_cell.length_a   1.000
_cell.length_b   1.000
_cell.length_c   1.000
_cell.angle_alpha   90.00
_cell.angle_beta   90.00
_cell.angle_gamma   90.00
#
_symmetry.space_group_name_H-M   'P 1'
#
loop_
_entity.id
_entity.type
_entity.pdbx_description
1 polymer ?
#
loop_
_entity_poly.entity_id
_entity_poly.type
_entity_poly.pdbx_seq_one_letter_code
_entity_poly.pdbx_strand_id
1 'polypeptide(L)'
;MHPSLLSLCALGFLALSSACYIQNCPRGGKRALPEAGIRQCMSCGPGERGRCFGPSICCGEGLGCLLGSPESAQCVEENYLLTPCQTGGRPCGSEGGRCAASGLCCNSEGCVVDSDCPRGDGGYRPIPRLCQELACRAAAASPTCRQQRTERILKPGSAADTTPPPPASQMRHHSLLPA
;
A
#
# COMPACT_ATOMS: atom_id res chain seq x y z
N MET A 1 -27.00 55.70 -42.10
CA MET A 1 -26.18 55.06 -41.05
C MET A 1 -26.89 55.30 -39.72
N HIS A 2 -27.44 54.26 -39.06
CA HIS A 2 -28.30 54.41 -37.87
C HIS A 2 -27.49 54.19 -36.58
N PRO A 3 -26.88 55.23 -35.99
CA PRO A 3 -26.07 55.10 -34.77
C PRO A 3 -26.88 54.61 -33.57
N SER A 4 -28.17 54.93 -33.52
CA SER A 4 -29.07 54.53 -32.43
C SER A 4 -29.31 53.02 -32.39
N LEU A 5 -29.38 52.36 -33.55
CA LEU A 5 -29.54 50.90 -33.63
C LEU A 5 -28.26 50.18 -33.19
N LEU A 6 -27.10 50.75 -33.53
CA LEU A 6 -25.79 50.23 -33.12
C LEU A 6 -25.59 50.31 -31.60
N SER A 7 -26.03 51.41 -30.99
CA SER A 7 -25.98 51.63 -29.55
C SER A 7 -26.89 50.65 -28.78
N LEU A 8 -28.12 50.43 -29.25
CA LEU A 8 -29.03 49.43 -28.65
C LEU A 8 -28.48 48.01 -28.76
N CYS A 9 -27.92 47.62 -29.91
CA CYS A 9 -27.29 46.32 -30.06
C CYS A 9 -26.12 46.13 -29.10
N ALA A 10 -25.23 47.13 -28.97
CA ALA A 10 -24.10 47.07 -28.05
C ALA A 10 -24.54 46.89 -26.59
N LEU A 11 -25.55 47.64 -26.14
CA LEU A 11 -26.13 47.50 -24.79
C LEU A 11 -26.76 46.10 -24.58
N GLY A 12 -27.42 45.56 -25.60
CA GLY A 12 -27.97 44.20 -25.58
C GLY A 12 -26.90 43.13 -25.42
N PHE A 13 -25.78 43.23 -26.16
CA PHE A 13 -24.65 42.30 -26.03
C PHE A 13 -23.97 42.38 -24.66
N LEU A 14 -23.84 43.57 -24.05
CA LEU A 14 -23.31 43.72 -22.68
C LEU A 14 -24.25 43.12 -21.61
N ALA A 15 -25.56 43.22 -21.81
CA ALA A 15 -26.53 42.58 -20.91
C ALA A 15 -26.54 41.05 -21.07
N LEU A 16 -26.37 40.54 -22.29
CA LEU A 16 -26.26 39.10 -22.52
C LEU A 16 -24.95 38.52 -21.97
N SER A 17 -23.85 39.27 -22.06
CA SER A 17 -22.56 38.82 -21.50
C SER A 17 -22.53 38.83 -19.97
N SER A 18 -23.28 39.72 -19.32
CA SER A 18 -23.46 39.70 -17.86
C SER A 18 -24.42 38.60 -17.39
N ALA A 19 -25.45 38.26 -18.18
CA ALA A 19 -26.35 37.15 -17.90
C ALA A 19 -25.71 35.76 -18.13
N CYS A 20 -24.75 35.66 -19.06
CA CYS A 20 -23.89 34.48 -19.23
C CYS A 20 -22.69 34.44 -18.27
N TYR A 21 -22.53 35.44 -17.41
CA TYR A 21 -21.57 35.39 -16.31
C TYR A 21 -22.20 34.56 -15.18
N ILE A 22 -22.01 33.25 -15.25
CA ILE A 22 -22.44 32.29 -14.23
C ILE A 22 -21.83 32.70 -12.88
N GLN A 23 -22.63 33.35 -12.04
CA GLN A 23 -22.30 33.65 -10.64
C GLN A 23 -22.54 32.46 -9.70
N ASN A 24 -22.91 31.31 -10.26
CA ASN A 24 -23.11 30.04 -9.57
C ASN A 24 -22.14 28.97 -10.10
N CYS A 25 -20.88 29.36 -10.34
CA CYS A 25 -19.84 28.36 -10.54
C CYS A 25 -19.69 27.62 -9.20
N PRO A 26 -19.91 26.29 -9.12
CA PRO A 26 -19.54 25.54 -7.93
C PRO A 26 -18.09 25.88 -7.62
N ARG A 27 -17.77 26.06 -6.33
CA ARG A 27 -16.45 26.45 -5.85
C ARG A 27 -15.41 25.44 -6.38
N GLY A 28 -14.80 25.77 -7.52
CA GLY A 28 -14.18 24.78 -8.40
C GLY A 28 -13.39 25.42 -9.54
N GLY A 29 -12.64 26.48 -9.24
CA GLY A 29 -11.49 26.85 -10.08
C GLY A 29 -10.40 25.79 -9.94
N LYS A 30 -9.61 25.54 -11.01
CA LYS A 30 -8.51 24.54 -11.08
C LYS A 30 -7.45 24.58 -9.95
N ARG A 31 -7.56 25.45 -8.95
CA ARG A 31 -6.61 25.64 -7.84
C ARG A 31 -7.25 25.96 -6.50
N ALA A 32 -8.52 25.60 -6.29
CA ALA A 32 -9.20 25.85 -5.03
C ALA A 32 -9.78 24.56 -4.43
N LEU A 33 -8.96 23.50 -4.34
CA LEU A 33 -9.11 22.61 -3.20
C LEU A 33 -8.36 23.29 -2.06
N PRO A 34 -9.06 23.80 -1.02
CA PRO A 34 -8.38 24.15 0.20
C PRO A 34 -7.63 22.89 0.66
N GLU A 35 -6.44 23.06 1.22
CA GLU A 35 -5.73 22.04 2.00
C GLU A 35 -6.52 21.71 3.28
N ALA A 36 -7.81 21.42 3.15
CA ALA A 36 -8.59 20.68 4.11
C ALA A 36 -7.96 19.29 4.10
N GLY A 37 -7.23 18.98 5.17
CA GLY A 37 -6.42 17.77 5.29
C GLY A 37 -7.14 16.55 4.71
N ILE A 38 -6.43 15.81 3.86
CA ILE A 38 -6.96 14.63 3.19
C ILE A 38 -7.43 13.65 4.27
N ARG A 39 -8.71 13.26 4.23
CA ARG A 39 -9.27 12.34 5.23
C ARG A 39 -8.65 10.95 5.07
N GLN A 40 -8.61 10.17 6.15
CA GLN A 40 -8.31 8.75 6.04
C GLN A 40 -9.48 8.03 5.40
N CYS A 41 -9.19 7.03 4.57
CA CYS A 41 -10.23 6.17 4.02
C CYS A 41 -10.92 5.38 5.14
N MET A 42 -12.15 4.96 4.88
CA MET A 42 -13.00 4.21 5.80
C MET A 42 -12.28 2.99 6.36
N SER A 43 -12.62 2.67 7.60
CA SER A 43 -12.21 1.43 8.24
C SER A 43 -12.93 0.24 7.59
N CYS A 44 -12.30 -0.93 7.63
CA CYS A 44 -12.86 -2.17 7.11
C CYS A 44 -12.22 -3.37 7.84
N GLY A 45 -12.69 -4.59 7.56
CA GLY A 45 -12.10 -5.79 8.15
C GLY A 45 -12.62 -6.14 9.55
N PRO A 46 -12.27 -7.33 10.07
CA PRO A 46 -12.70 -7.77 11.38
C PRO A 46 -12.15 -6.84 12.47
N GLY A 47 -13.06 -6.23 13.22
CA GLY A 47 -12.73 -5.29 14.30
C GLY A 47 -12.24 -3.93 13.81
N GLU A 48 -12.59 -3.51 12.59
CA GLU A 48 -12.27 -2.18 12.03
C GLU A 48 -10.76 -1.88 12.00
N ARG A 49 -9.95 -2.93 11.92
CA ARG A 49 -8.48 -2.85 11.96
C ARG A 49 -7.85 -2.57 10.60
N GLY A 50 -8.63 -2.68 9.52
CA GLY A 50 -8.20 -2.40 8.16
C GLY A 50 -8.65 -1.03 7.68
N ARG A 51 -8.16 -0.66 6.51
CA ARG A 51 -8.52 0.53 5.74
C ARG A 51 -8.76 0.16 4.29
N CYS A 52 -9.69 0.87 3.65
CA CYS A 52 -9.98 0.70 2.24
C CYS A 52 -8.86 1.26 1.36
N PHE A 53 -8.37 0.45 0.42
CA PHE A 53 -7.42 0.86 -0.63
C PHE A 53 -8.09 0.92 -2.01
N GLY A 54 -9.21 0.23 -2.18
CA GLY A 54 -10.03 0.21 -3.40
C GLY A 54 -11.43 -0.34 -3.08
N PRO A 55 -12.37 -0.35 -4.05
CA PRO A 55 -13.77 -0.72 -3.82
C PRO A 55 -13.97 -2.17 -3.34
N SER A 56 -12.99 -3.03 -3.58
CA SER A 56 -12.97 -4.43 -3.18
C SER A 56 -11.66 -4.82 -2.48
N ILE A 57 -10.95 -3.86 -1.89
CA ILE A 57 -9.62 -4.07 -1.29
C ILE A 57 -9.59 -3.46 0.11
N CYS A 58 -9.45 -4.32 1.11
CA CYS A 58 -9.31 -3.95 2.52
C CYS A 58 -7.96 -4.45 3.06
N CYS A 59 -7.15 -3.58 3.66
CA CYS A 59 -5.86 -3.97 4.20
C CYS A 59 -5.60 -3.40 5.59
N GLY A 60 -4.90 -4.14 6.45
CA GLY A 60 -4.50 -3.68 7.78
C GLY A 60 -3.24 -4.37 8.29
N GLU A 61 -2.52 -3.69 9.17
CA GLU A 61 -1.35 -4.26 9.86
C GLU A 61 -1.79 -5.45 10.72
N GLY A 62 -1.23 -6.64 10.45
CA GLY A 62 -1.59 -7.89 11.12
C GLY A 62 -2.82 -8.62 10.54
N LEU A 63 -3.70 -7.93 9.80
CA LEU A 63 -4.79 -8.55 9.03
C LEU A 63 -4.29 -9.06 7.66
N GLY A 64 -3.29 -8.38 7.08
CA GLY A 64 -2.91 -8.56 5.69
C GLY A 64 -3.84 -7.76 4.77
N CYS A 65 -4.07 -8.27 3.56
CA CYS A 65 -4.99 -7.68 2.58
C CYS A 65 -6.03 -8.70 2.14
N LEU A 66 -7.30 -8.28 2.21
CA LEU A 66 -8.46 -9.04 1.81
C LEU A 66 -9.02 -8.41 0.52
N LEU A 67 -9.02 -9.19 -0.56
CA LEU A 67 -9.51 -8.76 -1.87
C LEU A 67 -10.80 -9.51 -2.22
N GLY A 68 -11.85 -8.78 -2.62
CA GLY A 68 -13.14 -9.38 -3.02
C GLY A 68 -13.86 -10.13 -1.90
N SER A 69 -13.57 -9.78 -0.66
CA SER A 69 -14.12 -10.38 0.56
C SER A 69 -15.36 -9.62 1.04
N PRO A 70 -16.28 -10.24 1.81
CA PRO A 70 -17.40 -9.51 2.40
C PRO A 70 -16.92 -8.40 3.33
N GLU A 71 -15.75 -8.55 3.97
CA GLU A 71 -15.13 -7.53 4.80
C GLU A 71 -14.65 -6.30 4.01
N SER A 72 -14.42 -6.46 2.70
CA SER A 72 -14.08 -5.36 1.79
C SER A 72 -15.29 -4.74 1.10
N ALA A 73 -16.49 -5.32 1.24
CA ALA A 73 -17.69 -4.84 0.55
C ALA A 73 -18.07 -3.41 0.93
N GLN A 74 -17.80 -2.99 2.17
CA GLN A 74 -18.05 -1.62 2.64
C GLN A 74 -17.16 -0.59 1.92
N CYS A 75 -16.03 -1.00 1.35
CA CYS A 75 -15.14 -0.09 0.65
C CYS A 75 -15.72 0.45 -0.67
N VAL A 76 -16.79 -0.14 -1.19
CA VAL A 76 -17.53 0.45 -2.33
C VAL A 76 -18.16 1.80 -1.95
N GLU A 77 -18.44 2.02 -0.66
CA GLU A 77 -19.08 3.24 -0.18
C GLU A 77 -18.18 4.46 -0.36
N GLU A 78 -16.85 4.26 -0.32
CA GLU A 78 -15.86 5.30 -0.62
C GLU A 78 -16.02 5.90 -2.02
N ASN A 79 -16.52 5.12 -3.01
CA ASN A 79 -16.72 5.62 -4.37
C ASN A 79 -17.84 6.66 -4.48
N TYR A 80 -18.78 6.67 -3.51
CA TYR A 80 -19.87 7.64 -3.48
C TYR A 80 -19.52 8.90 -2.69
N LEU A 81 -18.39 8.91 -1.97
CA LEU A 81 -17.93 10.06 -1.22
C LEU A 81 -17.18 11.03 -2.13
N LEU A 82 -17.72 12.24 -2.26
CA LEU A 82 -17.12 13.31 -3.08
C LEU A 82 -15.83 13.91 -2.49
N THR A 83 -15.44 13.47 -1.29
CA THR A 83 -14.22 13.95 -0.62
C THR A 83 -13.09 12.94 -0.81
N PRO A 84 -11.90 13.35 -1.29
CA PRO A 84 -10.79 12.42 -1.48
C PRO A 84 -10.31 11.89 -0.14
N CYS A 85 -10.08 10.58 -0.07
CA CYS A 85 -9.44 9.94 1.06
C CYS A 85 -8.02 9.49 0.69
N GLN A 86 -7.18 9.33 1.70
CA GLN A 86 -5.85 8.76 1.53
C GLN A 86 -5.58 7.79 2.65
N THR A 87 -5.14 6.60 2.26
CA THR A 87 -4.73 5.59 3.21
C THR A 87 -3.34 5.90 3.75
N GLY A 88 -3.09 5.53 5.01
CA GLY A 88 -1.78 5.67 5.64
C GLY A 88 -0.69 4.84 4.95
N GLY A 89 0.53 4.96 5.46
CA GLY A 89 1.68 4.22 4.94
C GLY A 89 2.50 4.98 3.91
N ARG A 90 3.73 4.53 3.71
CA ARG A 90 4.68 5.10 2.75
C ARG A 90 4.24 4.78 1.31
N PRO A 91 4.48 5.70 0.35
CA PRO A 91 4.29 5.38 -1.06
C PRO A 91 5.24 4.25 -1.50
N CYS A 92 4.79 3.44 -2.44
CA CYS A 92 5.53 2.32 -3.04
C CYS A 92 5.10 2.14 -4.51
N GLY A 93 5.97 1.50 -5.30
CA GLY A 93 5.75 1.32 -6.74
C GLY A 93 5.73 2.62 -7.56
N SER A 94 5.56 2.48 -8.88
CA SER A 94 5.43 3.60 -9.84
C SER A 94 3.99 4.11 -9.95
N GLU A 95 3.00 3.25 -9.69
CA GLU A 95 1.56 3.49 -9.94
C GLU A 95 0.86 4.23 -8.79
N GLY A 96 1.60 4.95 -7.94
CA GLY A 96 1.02 5.64 -6.78
C GLY A 96 0.48 4.70 -5.70
N GLY A 97 1.03 3.49 -5.59
CA GLY A 97 0.69 2.54 -4.55
C GLY A 97 1.15 2.99 -3.17
N ARG A 98 0.59 2.35 -2.14
CA ARG A 98 0.94 2.59 -0.74
C ARG A 98 1.09 1.28 0.01
N CYS A 99 2.02 1.26 0.97
CA CYS A 99 2.24 0.08 1.79
C CYS A 99 1.05 -0.14 2.71
N ALA A 100 0.33 -1.22 2.44
CA ALA A 100 -0.95 -1.51 3.08
C ALA A 100 -0.81 -2.54 4.20
N ALA A 101 0.16 -3.43 4.07
CA ALA A 101 0.50 -4.45 5.05
C ALA A 101 1.98 -4.86 4.89
N SER A 102 2.41 -5.83 5.68
CA SER A 102 3.79 -6.31 5.76
C SER A 102 4.34 -6.80 4.42
N GLY A 103 5.15 -5.98 3.74
CA GLY A 103 5.71 -6.30 2.43
C GLY A 103 4.70 -6.27 1.27
N LEU A 104 3.56 -5.60 1.43
CA LEU A 104 2.52 -5.49 0.39
C LEU A 104 2.30 -4.02 0.01
N CYS A 105 2.49 -3.74 -1.28
CA CYS A 105 2.16 -2.47 -1.91
C CYS A 105 0.80 -2.58 -2.60
N CYS A 106 -0.16 -1.73 -2.26
CA CYS A 106 -1.49 -1.76 -2.83
C CYS A 106 -1.87 -0.43 -3.45
N ASN A 107 -2.63 -0.50 -4.54
CA ASN A 107 -3.33 0.61 -5.16
C ASN A 107 -4.84 0.29 -5.24
N SER A 108 -5.60 1.09 -5.98
CA SER A 108 -7.05 0.91 -6.14
C SER A 108 -7.45 -0.33 -6.93
N GLU A 109 -6.51 -0.92 -7.69
CA GLU A 109 -6.76 -2.04 -8.59
C GLU A 109 -6.31 -3.38 -7.99
N GLY A 110 -5.24 -3.37 -7.19
CA GLY A 110 -4.70 -4.59 -6.60
C GLY A 110 -3.53 -4.38 -5.66
N CYS A 111 -3.00 -5.49 -5.17
CA CYS A 111 -1.86 -5.54 -4.26
C CYS A 111 -0.76 -6.41 -4.84
N VAL A 112 0.48 -5.96 -4.72
CA VAL A 112 1.68 -6.69 -5.12
C VAL A 112 2.66 -6.77 -3.95
N VAL A 113 3.47 -7.82 -3.93
CA VAL A 113 4.54 -7.94 -2.95
C VAL A 113 5.66 -6.98 -3.34
N ASP A 114 6.05 -6.13 -2.40
CA ASP A 114 7.08 -5.11 -2.61
C ASP A 114 8.06 -5.12 -1.43
N SER A 115 9.36 -5.16 -1.73
CA SER A 115 10.45 -5.10 -0.75
C SER A 115 10.61 -3.73 -0.11
N ASP A 116 10.10 -2.68 -0.74
CA ASP A 116 10.09 -1.33 -0.18
C ASP A 116 9.13 -1.24 1.00
N CYS A 117 8.08 -2.05 1.03
CA CYS A 117 7.18 -2.09 2.17
C CYS A 117 7.82 -2.86 3.34
N PRO A 118 7.90 -2.27 4.54
CA PRO A 118 8.45 -2.96 5.69
C PRO A 118 7.61 -4.21 5.95
N ARG A 119 8.27 -5.37 5.97
CA ARG A 119 7.66 -6.59 6.49
C ARG A 119 7.55 -6.38 7.98
N GLY A 120 6.34 -6.46 8.53
CA GLY A 120 6.04 -6.20 9.93
C GLY A 120 7.10 -6.87 10.80
N ASP A 121 7.86 -6.02 11.47
CA ASP A 121 8.97 -6.43 12.33
C ASP A 121 8.39 -7.17 13.54
N GLY A 122 8.08 -8.44 13.38
CA GLY A 122 8.26 -9.43 14.43
C GLY A 122 9.76 -9.61 14.66
N GLY A 123 10.43 -8.57 15.18
CA GLY A 123 11.79 -8.56 15.72
C GLY A 123 12.77 -9.63 15.22
N TYR A 124 13.14 -9.62 13.94
CA TYR A 124 14.43 -10.20 13.53
C TYR A 124 15.21 -9.20 12.68
N ARG A 125 15.74 -8.18 13.36
CA ARG A 125 16.85 -7.41 12.82
C ARG A 125 18.04 -8.36 12.62
N PRO A 126 18.65 -8.43 11.43
CA PRO A 126 19.99 -8.99 11.33
C PRO A 126 20.90 -8.12 12.20
N ILE A 127 21.42 -8.69 13.28
CA ILE A 127 22.40 -8.03 14.16
C ILE A 127 23.56 -7.57 13.27
N PRO A 128 23.85 -6.25 13.16
CA PRO A 128 25.09 -5.81 12.55
C PRO A 128 26.23 -6.41 13.37
N ARG A 129 27.18 -7.09 12.72
CA ARG A 129 28.33 -7.78 13.35
C ARG A 129 29.27 -6.87 14.18
N LEU A 130 28.88 -5.63 14.43
CA LEU A 130 29.66 -4.63 15.16
C LEU A 130 29.47 -4.70 16.70
N CYS A 131 28.49 -5.45 17.22
CA CYS A 131 28.32 -5.64 18.67
C CYS A 131 29.10 -6.82 19.28
N GLN A 132 29.90 -7.56 18.50
CA GLN A 132 30.64 -8.70 19.05
C GLN A 132 31.89 -8.28 19.84
N GLU A 133 32.51 -7.15 19.48
CA GLU A 133 33.79 -6.69 20.07
C GLU A 133 33.62 -6.10 21.49
N LEU A 134 32.55 -5.34 21.74
CA LEU A 134 32.34 -4.73 23.07
C LEU A 134 31.82 -5.73 24.12
N ALA A 135 31.04 -6.74 23.72
CA ALA A 135 30.51 -7.74 24.65
C ALA A 135 31.59 -8.73 25.15
N CYS A 136 32.59 -9.05 24.32
CA CYS A 136 33.69 -9.95 24.72
C CYS A 136 34.62 -9.33 25.77
N ARG A 137 34.85 -8.00 25.74
CA ARG A 137 35.73 -7.33 26.72
C ARG A 137 35.12 -7.24 28.12
N ALA A 138 33.80 -7.19 28.24
CA ALA A 138 33.10 -7.17 29.52
C ALA A 138 32.91 -8.57 30.14
N ALA A 139 33.02 -9.64 29.34
CA ALA A 139 32.70 -11.01 29.76
C ALA A 139 33.89 -11.80 30.37
N ALA A 140 35.07 -11.19 30.54
CA ALA A 140 36.25 -11.86 31.09
C ALA A 140 36.14 -12.20 32.60
N ALA A 141 35.08 -11.77 33.27
CA ALA A 141 34.89 -11.98 34.72
C ALA A 141 33.89 -13.08 35.09
N SER A 142 33.24 -13.76 34.13
CA SER A 142 32.19 -14.76 34.42
C SER A 142 32.67 -16.21 34.23
N PRO A 143 32.56 -17.09 35.25
CA PRO A 143 33.02 -18.48 35.19
C PRO A 143 32.26 -19.34 34.16
N THR A 144 31.11 -18.88 33.67
CA THR A 144 30.24 -19.54 32.67
C THR A 144 30.83 -19.62 31.26
N CYS A 145 31.78 -18.75 30.88
CA CYS A 145 32.42 -18.81 29.55
C CYS A 145 33.48 -19.93 29.46
N ARG A 146 34.02 -20.38 30.60
CA ARG A 146 35.01 -21.47 30.65
C ARG A 146 34.39 -22.83 30.33
N GLN A 147 33.13 -23.05 30.70
CA GLN A 147 32.42 -24.32 30.47
C GLN A 147 32.10 -24.58 28.98
N GLN A 148 31.86 -23.53 28.19
CA GLN A 148 31.54 -23.67 26.75
C GLN A 148 32.75 -23.99 25.87
N ARG A 149 33.98 -23.90 26.41
CA ARG A 149 35.20 -24.30 25.69
C ARG A 149 35.46 -25.81 25.77
N THR A 150 34.99 -26.47 26.82
CA THR A 150 35.22 -27.91 27.05
C THR A 150 34.19 -28.80 26.33
N GLU A 151 32.94 -28.35 26.19
CA GLU A 151 31.86 -29.12 25.53
C GLU A 151 32.00 -29.19 23.99
N ARG A 152 32.80 -28.32 23.38
CA ARG A 152 32.98 -28.29 21.91
C ARG A 152 34.05 -29.24 21.38
N ILE A 153 34.71 -30.01 22.26
CA ILE A 153 35.75 -30.99 21.87
C ILE A 153 35.17 -32.40 21.70
N LEU A 154 33.97 -32.71 22.23
CA LEU A 154 33.50 -34.11 22.34
C LEU A 154 32.31 -34.52 21.45
N LYS A 155 31.77 -33.66 20.58
CA LYS A 155 30.72 -34.07 19.63
C LYS A 155 31.05 -33.72 18.18
N PRO A 156 31.55 -34.70 17.39
CA PRO A 156 31.52 -34.62 15.93
C PRO A 156 30.19 -35.19 15.39
N GLY A 157 29.64 -34.54 14.35
CA GLY A 157 28.50 -35.02 13.55
C GLY A 157 27.14 -34.57 14.10
N SER A 158 26.18 -34.08 13.31
CA SER A 158 25.92 -34.33 11.90
C SER A 158 25.37 -33.09 11.20
N ALA A 159 25.90 -32.82 10.01
CA ALA A 159 25.23 -32.02 8.99
C ALA A 159 24.04 -32.81 8.44
N ALA A 160 22.88 -32.17 8.34
CA ALA A 160 21.72 -32.61 7.56
C ALA A 160 20.84 -31.36 7.38
N ASP A 161 20.21 -31.07 6.26
CA ASP A 161 20.22 -31.59 4.90
C ASP A 161 19.44 -30.51 4.14
N THR A 162 19.98 -29.98 3.04
CA THR A 162 19.34 -28.90 2.27
C THR A 162 19.02 -29.46 0.90
N THR A 163 17.80 -29.98 0.72
CA THR A 163 17.30 -30.42 -0.59
C THR A 163 16.29 -29.38 -1.11
N PRO A 164 16.54 -28.70 -2.24
CA PRO A 164 15.57 -27.79 -2.86
C PRO A 164 14.51 -28.55 -3.69
N PRO A 165 13.30 -28.00 -3.88
CA PRO A 165 12.22 -28.64 -4.63
C PRO A 165 12.44 -28.60 -6.17
N PRO A 166 11.85 -29.55 -6.93
CA PRO A 166 12.02 -29.64 -8.39
C PRO A 166 11.13 -28.65 -9.17
N PRO A 167 11.50 -28.29 -10.41
CA PRO A 167 10.73 -27.38 -11.27
C PRO A 167 9.54 -28.07 -11.97
N ALA A 168 8.43 -27.35 -12.10
CA ALA A 168 7.24 -27.77 -12.85
C ALA A 168 7.44 -27.56 -14.36
N SER A 169 7.54 -28.64 -15.14
CA SER A 169 7.43 -28.59 -16.59
C SER A 169 6.95 -29.93 -17.17
N GLN A 170 6.04 -29.86 -18.15
CA GLN A 170 5.41 -30.92 -18.98
C GLN A 170 4.09 -31.54 -18.48
N MET A 171 2.97 -30.95 -18.90
CA MET A 171 1.89 -31.74 -19.50
C MET A 171 1.96 -31.58 -21.01
N ARG A 172 2.39 -32.65 -21.70
CA ARG A 172 2.30 -32.80 -23.15
C ARG A 172 0.91 -33.29 -23.53
N HIS A 173 0.49 -32.85 -24.71
CA HIS A 173 -0.52 -33.43 -25.57
C HIS A 173 -0.56 -34.96 -25.54
N HIS A 174 -1.76 -35.52 -25.35
CA HIS A 174 -2.10 -36.85 -25.84
C HIS A 174 -3.25 -36.72 -26.85
N SER A 175 -2.88 -36.73 -28.13
CA SER A 175 -3.75 -37.17 -29.22
C SER A 175 -4.05 -38.66 -29.01
N LEU A 176 -5.32 -39.07 -29.20
CA LEU A 176 -5.72 -40.45 -29.55
C LEU A 176 -7.21 -40.44 -29.99
N LEU A 177 -7.43 -40.34 -31.31
CA LEU A 177 -8.43 -41.17 -32.02
C LEU A 177 -7.90 -42.63 -32.04
N PRO A 178 -8.69 -43.71 -32.26
CA PRO A 178 -9.86 -43.79 -33.15
C PRO A 178 -11.03 -44.69 -32.68
N ALA A 179 -12.18 -44.58 -33.37
CA ALA A 179 -13.01 -45.68 -33.89
C ALA A 179 -14.20 -45.09 -34.67
#